data_AF-A0AAU0UT06-F1
#
_entry.id   AF-A0AAU0UT06-F1
#
_cell.length_a   1.000
_cell.length_b   1.000
_cell.length_c   1.000
_cell.angle_alpha   90.00
_cell.angle_beta   90.00
_cell.angle_gamma   90.00
#
_symmetry.space_group_name_H-M   'P 1'
#
loop_
_entity.id
_entity.type
_entity.pdbx_description
1 polymer ?
#
loop_
_entity_poly.entity_id
_entity_poly.type
_entity_poly.pdbx_seq_one_letter_code
_entity_poly.pdbx_strand_id
1 'polypeptide(L)'
;MSRSKYIEFEGVFAERVLGIFRIIRGFADLRDLAEVSVPYIMINGNQPNHVVGHQRELDPKHAEDIKKYLERSDNRFIPEVILAVRYEVEPIIIETETVGVRTLEDGPIYMERRFSSKNQRIQKVRVRRSRLTDVKSSKFIRRIDGNHRLAFAERLQDDMNLQDKYLAPFCMVLLGTPENDADDYAESLIFHTINSTALPLESEHGLRLLLGQNPEYAMTPDNEFSHSPELHLTRLLADHLSGLPDPAKERFGERPLATLWDSSRQLIKMDPSIAETRQSLTVFADQLFAGLTDIATRLSANHPSMCSTYSFFELAARVWREAKGDDHEAKVSWVVGYLDRIGYWLGSQGITNLLNPLSPAQQLLETFKASQLHIPKRVFLARWYPKMDTPNDAYNKAQLRLEQLHRTLEDIQQLHGICLELIDMGTHEGGTFPIHNRMYEAISSSDIIICDLTGHRPNVYVEAGFALQHHEKNRLLFIFEPGEADDRVPFDLTTFKYIQISQAAEIPSKLKPEIEEILRSSGAGLVGGD
;
A
#
# COMPACT_ATOMS: atom_id res chain seq x y z
N MET A 1 37.32 25.48 -28.81
CA MET A 1 36.68 26.81 -28.89
C MET A 1 36.67 27.42 -27.50
N SER A 2 37.14 28.67 -27.34
CA SER A 2 37.02 29.39 -26.05
C SER A 2 35.54 29.54 -25.73
N ARG A 3 35.08 28.98 -24.59
CA ARG A 3 33.69 29.14 -24.15
C ARG A 3 33.40 30.63 -23.94
N SER A 4 32.23 31.10 -24.37
CA SER A 4 31.78 32.48 -24.19
C SER A 4 31.96 32.93 -22.73
N LYS A 5 32.34 34.21 -22.53
CA LYS A 5 32.48 34.82 -21.19
C LYS A 5 31.18 34.75 -20.37
N TYR A 6 30.04 34.64 -21.05
CA TYR A 6 28.71 34.61 -20.45
C TYR A 6 27.95 33.34 -20.87
N ILE A 7 27.05 32.89 -19.99
CA ILE A 7 25.90 32.07 -20.36
C ILE A 7 24.76 33.04 -20.64
N GLU A 8 24.17 32.98 -21.82
CA GLU A 8 23.16 33.95 -22.27
C GLU A 8 21.83 33.25 -22.51
N PHE A 9 20.76 33.88 -22.01
CA PHE A 9 19.39 33.46 -22.25
C PHE A 9 18.62 34.62 -22.87
N GLU A 10 17.71 34.32 -23.79
CA GLU A 10 16.79 35.29 -24.34
C GLU A 10 15.35 34.82 -24.13
N GLY A 11 14.49 35.77 -23.76
CA GLY A 11 13.08 35.47 -23.55
C GLY A 11 12.19 36.70 -23.62
N VAL A 12 10.89 36.47 -23.75
CA VAL A 12 9.86 37.51 -23.72
C VAL A 12 9.59 37.88 -22.26
N PHE A 13 9.67 39.18 -21.96
CA PHE A 13 9.27 39.73 -20.67
C PHE A 13 7.78 40.01 -20.63
N ALA A 14 7.15 39.58 -19.53
CA ALA A 14 5.79 39.93 -19.18
C ALA A 14 5.72 40.37 -17.72
N GLU A 15 4.88 41.37 -17.46
CA GLU A 15 4.58 41.88 -16.12
C GLU A 15 3.12 41.55 -15.77
N ARG A 16 2.82 41.43 -14.47
CA ARG A 16 1.49 41.08 -13.94
C ARG A 16 0.94 39.77 -14.49
N VAL A 17 1.83 38.82 -14.77
CA VAL A 17 1.41 37.45 -15.12
C VAL A 17 0.71 36.86 -13.90
N LEU A 18 -0.51 36.37 -14.13
CA LEU A 18 -1.43 35.92 -13.07
C LEU A 18 -1.65 37.01 -11.99
N GLY A 19 -1.60 38.28 -12.40
CA GLY A 19 -1.86 39.45 -11.56
C GLY A 19 -0.64 40.05 -10.87
N ILE A 20 0.39 39.26 -10.56
CA ILE A 20 1.47 39.69 -9.66
C ILE A 20 2.90 39.42 -10.15
N PHE A 21 3.14 38.45 -11.02
CA PHE A 21 4.49 38.02 -11.35
C PHE A 21 5.11 38.77 -12.54
N ARG A 22 6.39 39.09 -12.42
CA ARG A 22 7.27 39.47 -13.53
C ARG A 22 8.01 38.23 -13.99
N ILE A 23 7.95 37.91 -15.28
CA ILE A 23 8.59 36.72 -15.82
C ILE A 23 9.36 37.01 -17.11
N ILE A 24 10.36 36.17 -17.37
CA ILE A 24 11.04 36.06 -18.66
C ILE A 24 10.86 34.62 -19.14
N ARG A 25 10.18 34.41 -20.27
CA ARG A 25 9.95 33.08 -20.87
C ARG A 25 10.64 32.93 -22.21
N GLY A 26 11.31 31.81 -22.43
CA GLY A 26 12.08 31.56 -23.65
C GLY A 26 12.48 30.10 -23.81
N PHE A 27 13.50 29.87 -24.64
CA PHE A 27 14.08 28.54 -24.86
C PHE A 27 15.57 28.59 -24.56
N ALA A 28 16.10 27.56 -23.91
CA ALA A 28 17.50 27.44 -23.56
C ALA A 28 17.95 25.99 -23.49
N ASP A 29 19.25 25.75 -23.65
CA ASP A 29 19.83 24.43 -23.45
C ASP A 29 19.72 24.03 -21.97
N LEU A 30 19.23 22.82 -21.69
CA LEU A 30 19.11 22.30 -20.33
C LEU A 30 20.44 22.31 -19.56
N ARG A 31 21.57 22.17 -20.26
CA ARG A 31 22.91 22.22 -19.65
C ARG A 31 23.23 23.61 -19.13
N ASP A 32 22.90 24.64 -19.91
CA ASP A 32 23.10 26.03 -19.49
C ASP A 32 22.17 26.40 -18.33
N LEU A 33 20.89 25.96 -18.39
CA LEU A 33 19.94 26.14 -17.28
C LEU A 33 20.40 25.43 -16.00
N ALA A 34 20.96 24.22 -16.12
CA ALA A 34 21.51 23.47 -15.00
C ALA A 34 22.78 24.13 -14.44
N GLU A 35 23.65 24.64 -15.32
CA GLU A 35 24.92 25.27 -14.97
C GLU A 35 24.70 26.56 -14.16
N VAL A 36 23.62 27.32 -14.39
CA VAL A 36 23.36 28.58 -13.67
C VAL A 36 22.46 28.44 -12.44
N SER A 37 21.76 27.32 -12.26
CA SER A 37 20.71 27.16 -11.24
C SER A 37 20.98 26.07 -10.22
N VAL A 38 20.41 26.21 -9.02
CA VAL A 38 20.53 25.25 -7.92
C VAL A 38 19.16 24.87 -7.34
N PRO A 39 18.98 23.63 -6.84
CA PRO A 39 17.81 23.32 -6.02
C PRO A 39 17.88 24.03 -4.67
N TYR A 40 16.72 24.46 -4.16
CA TYR A 40 16.60 24.95 -2.79
C TYR A 40 15.99 23.85 -1.91
N ILE A 41 16.86 22.93 -1.48
CA ILE A 41 16.47 21.72 -0.73
C ILE A 41 15.82 22.09 0.59
N MET A 42 14.70 21.45 0.89
CA MET A 42 13.98 21.58 2.14
C MET A 42 14.79 20.99 3.30
N ILE A 43 15.07 21.80 4.31
CA ILE A 43 15.74 21.40 5.55
C ILE A 43 14.97 21.94 6.75
N ASN A 44 15.10 21.27 7.91
CA ASN A 44 14.57 21.79 9.17
C ASN A 44 15.33 23.05 9.57
N GLY A 45 14.59 24.09 9.94
CA GLY A 45 15.14 25.33 10.45
C GLY A 45 15.38 25.29 11.97
N ASN A 46 15.78 26.43 12.52
CA ASN A 46 16.18 26.56 13.93
C ASN A 46 15.00 26.51 14.92
N GLN A 47 13.76 26.51 14.44
CA GLN A 47 12.55 26.43 15.26
C GLN A 47 11.74 25.17 14.93
N PRO A 48 10.98 24.61 15.89
CA PRO A 48 10.09 23.48 15.63
C PRO A 48 9.13 23.79 14.48
N ASN A 49 9.00 22.87 13.52
CA ASN A 49 8.15 22.98 12.33
C ASN A 49 8.48 24.13 11.36
N HIS A 50 9.57 24.86 11.58
CA HIS A 50 10.10 25.78 10.59
C HIS A 50 10.95 25.00 9.59
N VAL A 51 10.71 25.23 8.30
CA VAL A 51 11.49 24.63 7.21
C VAL A 51 12.02 25.73 6.29
N VAL A 52 13.18 25.47 5.72
CA VAL A 52 13.83 26.37 4.75
C VAL A 52 14.00 25.60 3.45
N GLY A 53 13.57 26.19 2.33
CA GLY A 53 13.56 25.54 1.02
C GLY A 53 12.31 24.69 0.78
N HIS A 54 12.08 24.35 -0.49
CA HIS A 54 10.85 23.70 -0.98
C HIS A 54 11.13 22.43 -1.78
N GLN A 55 12.37 22.20 -2.23
CA GLN A 55 12.70 21.04 -3.04
C GLN A 55 12.88 19.77 -2.20
N ARG A 56 12.36 18.66 -2.71
CA ARG A 56 12.64 17.31 -2.20
C ARG A 56 14.07 16.86 -2.54
N GLU A 57 14.56 15.87 -1.79
CA GLU A 57 15.80 15.18 -2.15
C GLU A 57 15.72 14.61 -3.59
N LEU A 58 16.87 14.60 -4.25
CA LEU A 58 16.97 14.05 -5.60
C LEU A 58 16.74 12.53 -5.56
N ASP A 59 15.87 12.04 -6.43
CA ASP A 59 15.77 10.60 -6.71
C ASP A 59 16.76 10.29 -7.85
N PRO A 60 17.89 9.58 -7.57
CA PRO A 60 18.91 9.33 -8.58
C PRO A 60 18.42 8.42 -9.70
N LYS A 61 17.52 7.47 -9.39
CA LYS A 61 16.97 6.56 -10.40
C LYS A 61 16.07 7.32 -11.36
N HIS A 62 15.16 8.12 -10.83
CA HIS A 62 14.26 8.93 -11.65
C HIS A 62 15.02 9.93 -12.54
N ALA A 63 16.07 10.57 -12.01
CA ALA A 63 16.92 11.47 -12.80
C ALA A 63 17.69 10.74 -13.91
N GLU A 64 18.15 9.51 -13.66
CA GLU A 64 18.80 8.68 -14.68
C GLU A 64 17.81 8.22 -15.76
N ASP A 65 16.58 7.90 -15.38
CA ASP A 65 15.52 7.53 -16.33
C ASP A 65 15.17 8.71 -17.26
N ILE A 66 15.09 9.94 -16.72
CA ILE A 66 14.92 11.16 -17.53
C ILE A 66 16.11 11.36 -18.48
N LYS A 67 17.35 11.15 -18.01
CA LYS A 67 18.53 11.25 -18.87
C LYS A 67 18.47 10.24 -20.02
N LYS A 68 18.17 8.97 -19.75
CA LYS A 68 18.00 7.93 -20.78
C LYS A 68 16.91 8.30 -21.78
N TYR A 69 15.78 8.85 -21.31
CA TYR A 69 14.70 9.32 -22.16
C TYR A 69 15.18 10.44 -23.10
N LEU A 70 15.88 11.45 -22.59
CA LEU A 70 16.42 12.56 -23.39
C LEU A 70 17.52 12.10 -24.37
N GLU A 71 18.28 11.06 -24.04
CA GLU A 71 19.36 10.55 -24.90
C GLU A 71 18.83 9.61 -26.00
N ARG A 72 17.84 8.76 -25.69
CA ARG A 72 17.44 7.61 -26.52
C ARG A 72 16.06 7.69 -27.17
N SER A 73 15.14 8.49 -26.65
CA SER A 73 13.79 8.59 -27.22
C SER A 73 13.78 9.44 -28.48
N ASP A 74 13.04 9.04 -29.51
CA ASP A 74 12.82 9.85 -30.71
C ASP A 74 11.74 10.94 -30.49
N ASN A 75 10.88 10.76 -29.49
CA ASN A 75 9.77 11.66 -29.16
C ASN A 75 10.04 12.39 -27.85
N ARG A 76 11.02 13.29 -27.85
CA ARG A 76 11.46 14.05 -26.66
C ARG A 76 10.60 15.29 -26.46
N PHE A 77 9.87 15.33 -25.36
CA PHE A 77 9.17 16.53 -24.90
C PHE A 77 9.30 16.62 -23.39
N ILE A 78 9.64 17.80 -22.88
CA ILE A 78 9.65 18.05 -21.44
C ILE A 78 8.84 19.30 -21.12
N PRO A 79 8.12 19.30 -19.98
CA PRO A 79 7.46 20.50 -19.49
C PRO A 79 8.46 21.63 -19.23
N GLU A 80 7.96 22.87 -19.26
CA GLU A 80 8.71 24.10 -18.97
C GLU A 80 9.52 23.97 -17.67
N VAL A 81 10.78 24.38 -17.72
CA VAL A 81 11.63 24.51 -16.53
C VAL A 81 11.37 25.86 -15.89
N ILE A 82 10.99 25.87 -14.61
CA ILE A 82 10.63 27.09 -13.90
C ILE A 82 11.71 27.41 -12.88
N LEU A 83 12.32 28.58 -13.03
CA LEU A 83 13.38 29.09 -12.18
C LEU A 83 12.91 30.36 -11.48
N ALA A 84 13.26 30.52 -10.21
CA ALA A 84 13.22 31.81 -9.54
C ALA A 84 14.56 32.51 -9.76
N VAL A 85 14.54 33.75 -10.22
CA VAL A 85 15.72 34.62 -10.20
C VAL A 85 15.59 35.54 -9.00
N ARG A 86 16.45 35.32 -8.01
CA ARG A 86 16.53 36.06 -6.74
C ARG A 86 17.59 37.12 -6.83
N TYR A 87 17.28 38.18 -7.57
CA TYR A 87 18.23 39.24 -7.88
C TYR A 87 17.52 40.57 -8.08
N GLU A 88 18.13 41.65 -7.62
CA GLU A 88 17.54 42.98 -7.70
C GLU A 88 17.48 43.48 -9.16
N VAL A 89 16.29 43.93 -9.57
CA VAL A 89 16.03 44.43 -10.92
C VAL A 89 15.12 45.65 -10.88
N GLU A 90 15.43 46.64 -11.71
CA GLU A 90 14.59 47.82 -11.92
C GLU A 90 13.67 47.64 -13.12
N PRO A 91 12.40 48.04 -13.03
CA PRO A 91 11.52 48.09 -14.19
C PRO A 91 12.00 49.15 -15.19
N ILE A 92 11.95 48.80 -16.47
CA ILE A 92 12.11 49.76 -17.57
C ILE A 92 10.72 50.17 -18.04
N ILE A 93 10.39 51.44 -17.82
CA ILE A 93 9.09 52.01 -18.16
C ILE A 93 9.26 52.87 -19.42
N ILE A 94 8.44 52.61 -20.44
CA ILE A 94 8.27 53.50 -21.59
C ILE A 94 6.83 53.99 -21.58
N GLU A 95 6.67 55.31 -21.63
CA GLU A 95 5.38 55.99 -21.45
C GLU A 95 4.76 55.65 -20.09
N THR A 96 3.91 54.63 -20.02
CA THR A 96 3.22 54.16 -18.80
C THR A 96 3.26 52.64 -18.62
N GLU A 97 3.97 51.93 -19.51
CA GLU A 97 4.06 50.47 -19.49
C GLU A 97 5.45 50.02 -19.07
N THR A 98 5.53 49.04 -18.16
CA THR A 98 6.76 48.29 -17.92
C THR A 98 7.01 47.37 -19.11
N VAL A 99 8.05 47.66 -19.88
CA VAL A 99 8.42 46.94 -21.12
C VAL A 99 9.60 45.99 -20.92
N GLY A 100 10.16 45.95 -19.72
CA GLY A 100 11.33 45.15 -19.40
C GLY A 100 11.86 45.41 -17.99
N VAL A 101 13.00 44.80 -17.70
CA VAL A 101 13.80 45.05 -16.50
C VAL A 101 15.26 45.32 -16.86
N ARG A 102 16.00 45.94 -15.93
CA ARG A 102 17.46 46.04 -15.96
C ARG A 102 18.06 45.74 -14.61
N THR A 103 19.31 45.29 -14.60
CA THR A 103 20.13 45.20 -13.39
C THR A 103 20.90 46.50 -13.16
N LEU A 104 21.04 46.93 -11.91
CA LEU A 104 21.64 48.22 -11.52
C LEU A 104 23.17 48.23 -11.45
N GLU A 105 23.78 47.10 -11.09
CA GLU A 105 25.21 47.00 -10.77
C GLU A 105 25.97 46.02 -11.67
N ASP A 106 27.31 46.11 -11.68
CA ASP A 106 28.20 45.14 -12.32
C ASP A 106 28.29 43.83 -11.52
N GLY A 107 27.19 43.08 -11.51
CA GLY A 107 27.01 41.86 -10.71
C GLY A 107 27.26 40.54 -11.44
N PRO A 108 26.90 39.39 -10.84
CA PRO A 108 27.02 38.09 -11.51
C PRO A 108 25.96 37.86 -12.60
N ILE A 109 24.82 38.54 -12.51
CA ILE A 109 23.68 38.42 -13.44
C ILE A 109 23.39 39.80 -14.03
N TYR A 110 23.24 39.86 -15.35
CA TYR A 110 22.87 41.06 -16.09
C TYR A 110 21.56 40.83 -16.80
N MET A 111 20.65 41.80 -16.70
CA MET A 111 19.43 41.81 -17.47
C MET A 111 19.31 43.12 -18.23
N GLU A 112 18.99 43.04 -19.52
CA GLU A 112 18.75 44.20 -20.36
C GLU A 112 17.77 43.89 -21.48
N ARG A 113 17.14 44.93 -22.02
CA ARG A 113 16.31 44.79 -23.22
C ARG A 113 17.20 44.56 -24.44
N ARG A 114 16.84 43.59 -25.27
CA ARG A 114 17.51 43.36 -26.56
C ARG A 114 17.23 44.50 -27.54
N PHE A 115 16.03 45.07 -27.48
CA PHE A 115 15.56 46.09 -28.42
C PHE A 115 15.01 47.31 -27.67
N SER A 116 15.21 48.49 -28.23
CA SER A 116 14.73 49.76 -27.65
C SER A 116 13.22 49.96 -27.85
N SER A 117 12.65 49.44 -28.94
CA SER A 117 11.23 49.59 -29.31
C SER A 117 10.28 49.07 -28.22
N LYS A 118 9.26 49.86 -27.83
CA LYS A 118 8.27 49.46 -26.80
C LYS A 118 7.49 48.18 -27.12
N ASN A 119 7.33 47.88 -28.41
CA ASN A 119 6.59 46.70 -28.89
C ASN A 119 7.42 45.40 -28.82
N GLN A 120 8.72 45.50 -28.55
CA GLN A 120 9.61 44.35 -28.43
C GLN A 120 10.07 44.21 -26.98
N ARG A 121 9.47 43.24 -26.28
CA ARG A 121 9.73 42.95 -24.86
C ARG A 121 10.76 41.84 -24.65
N ILE A 122 11.68 41.66 -25.60
CA ILE A 122 12.73 40.64 -25.48
C ILE A 122 13.79 41.09 -24.47
N GLN A 123 14.02 40.26 -23.47
CA GLN A 123 15.08 40.40 -22.46
C GLN A 123 16.25 39.50 -22.79
N LYS A 124 17.45 40.02 -22.56
CA LYS A 124 18.69 39.25 -22.48
C LYS A 124 19.07 39.09 -21.02
N VAL A 125 19.23 37.85 -20.58
CA VAL A 125 19.76 37.51 -19.26
C VAL A 125 21.15 36.91 -19.46
N ARG A 126 22.18 37.50 -18.86
CA ARG A 126 23.57 37.03 -18.97
C ARG A 126 24.12 36.70 -17.60
N VAL A 127 24.66 35.51 -17.45
CA VAL A 127 25.34 35.05 -16.24
C VAL A 127 26.84 34.97 -16.51
N ARG A 128 27.66 35.66 -15.71
CA ARG A 128 29.12 35.63 -15.86
C ARG A 128 29.67 34.26 -15.47
N ARG A 129 30.32 33.56 -16.40
CA ARG A 129 30.93 32.24 -16.11
C ARG A 129 31.95 32.30 -14.97
N SER A 130 32.72 33.39 -14.89
CA SER A 130 33.71 33.62 -13.82
C SER A 130 33.09 33.83 -12.43
N ARG A 131 31.78 34.01 -12.33
CA ARG A 131 31.03 34.27 -11.09
C ARG A 131 29.99 33.19 -10.80
N LEU A 132 30.00 32.07 -11.52
CA LEU A 132 29.01 30.99 -11.33
C LEU A 132 29.01 30.41 -9.92
N THR A 133 30.18 30.32 -9.29
CA THR A 133 30.27 29.87 -7.89
C THR A 133 29.50 30.80 -6.97
N ASP A 134 29.60 32.12 -7.16
CA ASP A 134 28.88 33.14 -6.38
C ASP A 134 27.36 33.04 -6.63
N VAL A 135 26.95 32.80 -7.88
CA VAL A 135 25.54 32.58 -8.26
C VAL A 135 24.95 31.37 -7.54
N LYS A 136 25.68 30.25 -7.53
CA LYS A 136 25.24 29.01 -6.91
C LYS A 136 25.24 29.09 -5.38
N SER A 137 26.29 29.65 -4.77
CA SER A 137 26.42 29.74 -3.31
C SER A 137 25.39 30.69 -2.72
N SER A 138 25.13 31.83 -3.38
CA SER A 138 24.12 32.81 -2.97
C SER A 138 22.71 32.43 -3.40
N LYS A 139 22.55 31.33 -4.15
CA LYS A 139 21.27 30.81 -4.65
C LYS A 139 20.48 31.88 -5.43
N PHE A 140 21.16 32.65 -6.29
CA PHE A 140 20.52 33.70 -7.09
C PHE A 140 19.59 33.16 -8.17
N ILE A 141 19.77 31.91 -8.60
CA ILE A 141 18.84 31.24 -9.51
C ILE A 141 18.45 29.90 -8.89
N ARG A 142 17.21 29.81 -8.40
CA ARG A 142 16.67 28.62 -7.71
C ARG A 142 15.74 27.87 -8.65
N ARG A 143 15.75 26.54 -8.56
CA ARG A 143 14.82 25.68 -9.30
C ARG A 143 13.48 25.65 -8.56
N ILE A 144 12.41 26.15 -9.18
CA ILE A 144 11.04 25.96 -8.68
C ILE A 144 10.52 24.63 -9.23
N ASP A 145 10.58 24.42 -10.54
CA ASP A 145 10.19 23.17 -11.17
C ASP A 145 11.21 22.73 -12.22
N GLY A 146 11.46 21.43 -12.32
CA GLY A 146 12.49 20.85 -13.19
C GLY A 146 13.77 20.40 -12.49
N ASN A 147 13.75 20.21 -11.18
CA ASN A 147 14.95 19.76 -10.44
C ASN A 147 15.54 18.45 -11.00
N HIS A 148 14.74 17.40 -11.16
CA HIS A 148 15.19 16.12 -11.72
C HIS A 148 15.60 16.22 -13.20
N ARG A 149 14.92 17.07 -13.98
CA ARG A 149 15.24 17.36 -15.40
C ARG A 149 16.63 17.98 -15.54
N LEU A 150 17.01 18.87 -14.63
CA LEU A 150 18.30 19.56 -14.63
C LEU A 150 19.40 18.82 -13.86
N ALA A 151 19.07 17.85 -13.02
CA ALA A 151 20.03 17.19 -12.11
C ALA A 151 21.19 16.51 -12.85
N PHE A 152 20.91 15.82 -13.96
CA PHE A 152 21.93 15.18 -14.79
C PHE A 152 22.07 15.82 -16.18
N ALA A 153 21.52 17.02 -16.37
CA ALA A 153 21.62 17.73 -17.65
C ALA A 153 23.08 17.97 -18.05
N GLU A 154 23.96 18.34 -17.10
CA GLU A 154 25.41 18.52 -17.34
C GLU A 154 26.11 17.24 -17.84
N ARG A 155 25.49 16.06 -17.69
CA ARG A 155 26.01 14.74 -18.15
C ARG A 155 25.42 14.28 -19.48
N LEU A 156 24.52 15.06 -20.08
CA LEU A 156 23.92 14.74 -21.37
C LEU A 156 24.98 14.71 -22.46
N GLN A 157 24.99 13.64 -23.25
CA GLN A 157 25.97 13.46 -24.32
C GLN A 157 25.66 14.36 -25.52
N ASP A 158 26.68 15.00 -26.08
CA ASP A 158 26.52 15.76 -27.32
C ASP A 158 26.09 14.84 -28.47
N ASP A 159 25.14 15.32 -29.26
CA ASP A 159 24.72 14.68 -30.49
C ASP A 159 25.19 15.57 -31.65
N MET A 160 26.26 15.15 -32.33
CA MET A 160 26.86 15.96 -33.39
C MET A 160 25.90 16.22 -34.56
N ASN A 161 24.81 15.45 -34.66
CA ASN A 161 23.83 15.58 -35.73
C ASN A 161 22.61 16.44 -35.34
N LEU A 162 22.44 16.78 -34.05
CA LEU A 162 21.29 17.52 -33.52
C LEU A 162 21.73 18.55 -32.47
N GLN A 163 22.16 19.74 -32.93
CA GLN A 163 22.68 20.79 -32.05
C GLN A 163 21.64 21.31 -31.03
N ASP A 164 20.35 21.29 -31.38
CA ASP A 164 19.25 21.78 -30.52
C ASP A 164 18.57 20.65 -29.72
N LYS A 165 19.21 19.47 -29.61
CA LYS A 165 18.61 18.27 -28.97
C LYS A 165 18.10 18.51 -27.56
N TYR A 166 18.74 19.41 -26.82
CA TYR A 166 18.44 19.72 -25.42
C TYR A 166 17.83 21.11 -25.21
N LEU A 167 17.33 21.72 -26.29
CA LEU A 167 16.61 22.99 -26.21
C LEU A 167 15.25 22.78 -25.53
N ALA A 168 15.00 23.49 -24.44
CA ALA A 168 13.80 23.35 -23.63
C ALA A 168 13.15 24.70 -23.31
N PRO A 169 11.82 24.77 -23.17
CA PRO A 169 11.15 25.96 -22.69
C PRO A 169 11.52 26.24 -21.22
N PHE A 170 11.75 27.51 -20.90
CA PHE A 170 12.00 27.96 -19.54
C PHE A 170 11.14 29.18 -19.18
N CYS A 171 10.86 29.31 -17.89
CA CYS A 171 10.28 30.51 -17.28
C CYS A 171 11.14 30.93 -16.09
N MET A 172 11.69 32.14 -16.15
CA MET A 172 12.35 32.80 -15.04
C MET A 172 11.36 33.75 -14.37
N VAL A 173 10.92 33.42 -13.15
CA VAL A 173 10.13 34.28 -12.29
C VAL A 173 11.09 35.23 -11.58
N LEU A 174 10.90 36.55 -11.78
CA LEU A 174 11.75 37.58 -11.20
C LEU A 174 11.22 37.94 -9.81
N LEU A 175 11.97 37.55 -8.80
CA LEU A 175 11.68 37.78 -7.38
C LEU A 175 12.80 38.64 -6.77
N GLY A 176 12.57 39.16 -5.57
CA GLY A 176 13.55 39.96 -4.83
C GLY A 176 14.79 39.15 -4.42
N THR A 177 15.63 39.74 -3.58
CA THR A 177 16.88 39.10 -3.17
C THR A 177 16.62 37.84 -2.32
N PRO A 178 17.59 36.92 -2.17
CA PRO A 178 17.44 35.67 -1.42
C PRO A 178 16.96 35.83 0.04
N GLU A 179 17.06 37.02 0.62
CA GLU A 179 16.68 37.37 2.00
C GLU A 179 15.20 37.74 2.15
N ASN A 180 14.43 37.81 1.06
CA ASN A 180 13.01 38.15 1.10
C ASN A 180 12.14 36.93 1.42
N ASP A 181 11.72 36.79 2.69
CA ASP A 181 10.85 35.70 3.17
C ASP A 181 9.50 35.61 2.42
N ALA A 182 8.93 36.75 2.01
CA ALA A 182 7.65 36.77 1.28
C ALA A 182 7.78 36.13 -0.11
N ASP A 183 8.91 36.34 -0.77
CA ASP A 183 9.20 35.71 -2.05
C ASP A 183 9.57 34.21 -1.88
N ASP A 184 10.16 33.82 -0.76
CA ASP A 184 10.38 32.40 -0.42
C ASP A 184 9.05 31.64 -0.22
N TYR A 185 8.08 32.29 0.42
CA TYR A 185 6.71 31.78 0.49
C TYR A 185 6.07 31.68 -0.90
N ALA A 186 6.25 32.69 -1.76
CA ALA A 186 5.73 32.68 -3.12
C ALA A 186 6.34 31.52 -3.96
N GLU A 187 7.65 31.28 -3.87
CA GLU A 187 8.31 30.11 -4.50
C GLU A 187 7.69 28.79 -4.03
N SER A 188 7.49 28.65 -2.72
CA SER A 188 6.92 27.44 -2.11
C SER A 188 5.47 27.22 -2.56
N LEU A 189 4.68 28.28 -2.65
CA LEU A 189 3.30 28.22 -3.13
C LEU A 189 3.21 27.85 -4.61
N ILE A 190 4.10 28.40 -5.45
CA ILE A 190 4.19 28.04 -6.88
C ILE A 190 4.58 26.56 -7.00
N PHE A 191 5.62 26.13 -6.27
CA PHE A 191 6.05 24.73 -6.24
C PHE A 191 4.92 23.79 -5.83
N HIS A 192 4.23 24.10 -4.73
CA HIS A 192 3.08 23.34 -4.26
C HIS A 192 1.99 23.29 -5.32
N THR A 193 1.56 24.43 -5.86
CA THR A 193 0.44 24.52 -6.80
C THR A 193 0.70 23.68 -8.05
N ILE A 194 1.88 23.82 -8.66
CA ILE A 194 2.25 23.07 -9.87
C ILE A 194 2.24 21.56 -9.64
N ASN A 195 2.71 21.12 -8.47
CA ASN A 195 2.86 19.69 -8.18
C ASN A 195 1.62 19.05 -7.51
N SER A 196 0.69 19.84 -6.98
CA SER A 196 -0.47 19.33 -6.21
C SER A 196 -1.84 19.62 -6.83
N THR A 197 -1.98 20.68 -7.63
CA THR A 197 -3.29 21.08 -8.21
C THR A 197 -3.56 20.47 -9.58
N ALA A 198 -2.54 19.91 -10.23
CA ALA A 198 -2.79 19.03 -11.35
C ALA A 198 -3.53 17.80 -10.81
N LEU A 199 -4.76 17.56 -11.27
CA LEU A 199 -5.40 16.27 -11.09
C LEU A 199 -4.39 15.23 -11.58
N PRO A 200 -3.88 14.35 -10.70
CA PRO A 200 -3.02 13.28 -11.14
C PRO A 200 -3.77 12.55 -12.25
N LEU A 201 -3.15 12.38 -13.42
CA LEU A 201 -3.72 11.49 -14.43
C LEU A 201 -3.91 10.15 -13.72
N GLU A 202 -5.16 9.75 -13.56
CA GLU A 202 -5.45 8.44 -13.01
C GLU A 202 -4.74 7.42 -13.89
N SER A 203 -4.05 6.45 -13.29
CA SER A 203 -3.26 5.46 -14.02
C SER A 203 -4.06 4.83 -15.17
N GLU A 204 -5.36 4.61 -14.97
CA GLU A 204 -6.31 4.16 -15.98
C GLU A 204 -6.36 5.11 -17.20
N HIS A 205 -6.53 6.42 -17.00
CA HIS A 205 -6.58 7.39 -18.09
C HIS A 205 -5.24 7.48 -18.84
N GLY A 206 -4.12 7.47 -18.11
CA GLY A 206 -2.79 7.46 -18.72
C GLY A 206 -2.52 6.20 -19.54
N LEU A 207 -2.90 5.03 -19.03
CA LEU A 207 -2.78 3.76 -19.74
C LEU A 207 -3.70 3.71 -20.97
N ARG A 208 -4.92 4.24 -20.91
CA ARG A 208 -5.78 4.38 -22.10
C ARG A 208 -5.10 5.20 -23.20
N LEU A 209 -4.43 6.29 -22.82
CA LEU A 209 -3.69 7.14 -23.76
C LEU A 209 -2.45 6.45 -24.33
N LEU A 210 -1.81 5.52 -23.63
CA LEU A 210 -0.63 4.79 -24.13
C LEU A 210 -1.01 3.53 -24.91
N LEU A 211 -2.03 2.82 -24.46
CA LEU A 211 -2.44 1.54 -25.01
C LEU A 211 -3.42 1.70 -26.18
N GLY A 212 -4.28 2.72 -26.14
CA GLY A 212 -5.33 2.96 -27.14
C GLY A 212 -4.96 3.90 -28.28
N GLN A 213 -3.67 4.23 -28.48
CA GLN A 213 -3.25 5.03 -29.64
C GLN A 213 -3.32 4.23 -30.93
N ASN A 214 -3.37 4.94 -32.07
CA ASN A 214 -3.27 4.30 -33.38
C ASN A 214 -1.98 3.45 -33.45
N PRO A 215 -2.09 2.14 -33.72
CA PRO A 215 -0.94 1.23 -33.79
C PRO A 215 0.17 1.69 -34.75
N GLU A 216 -0.17 2.46 -35.79
CA GLU A 216 0.81 2.99 -36.76
C GLU A 216 1.85 3.94 -36.13
N TYR A 217 1.51 4.57 -35.00
CA TYR A 217 2.37 5.53 -34.29
C TYR A 217 2.83 5.03 -32.91
N ALA A 218 2.46 3.80 -32.54
CA ALA A 218 2.88 3.18 -31.29
C ALA A 218 4.35 2.74 -31.35
N MET A 219 4.99 2.57 -30.18
CA MET A 219 6.28 1.91 -30.12
C MET A 219 6.17 0.49 -30.69
N THR A 220 7.20 0.04 -31.40
CA THR A 220 7.26 -1.37 -31.81
C THR A 220 7.26 -2.27 -30.57
N PRO A 221 6.70 -3.49 -30.64
CA PRO A 221 6.69 -4.42 -29.51
C PRO A 221 8.08 -4.65 -28.89
N ASP A 222 9.14 -4.74 -29.71
CA ASP A 222 10.50 -4.94 -29.23
C ASP A 222 11.04 -3.70 -28.49
N ASN A 223 10.72 -2.49 -28.96
CA ASN A 223 11.12 -1.24 -28.30
C ASN A 223 10.34 -1.03 -27.00
N GLU A 224 9.04 -1.33 -26.99
CA GLU A 224 8.20 -1.22 -25.79
C GLU A 224 8.68 -2.17 -24.71
N PHE A 225 8.90 -3.45 -25.04
CA PHE A 225 9.46 -4.45 -24.11
C PHE A 225 10.83 -4.02 -23.58
N SER A 226 11.72 -3.52 -24.44
CA SER A 226 13.05 -3.06 -24.03
C SER A 226 13.01 -1.83 -23.13
N HIS A 227 11.98 -0.99 -23.26
CA HIS A 227 11.79 0.21 -22.44
C HIS A 227 11.12 -0.10 -21.10
N SER A 228 10.02 -0.86 -21.12
CA SER A 228 9.29 -1.33 -19.94
C SER A 228 8.61 -2.67 -20.24
N PRO A 229 9.18 -3.80 -19.77
CA PRO A 229 8.54 -5.10 -19.84
C PRO A 229 7.16 -5.12 -19.15
N GLU A 230 6.97 -4.33 -18.10
CA GLU A 230 5.70 -4.21 -17.39
C GLU A 230 4.61 -3.58 -18.26
N LEU A 231 4.95 -2.53 -19.02
CA LEU A 231 4.03 -1.90 -19.96
C LEU A 231 3.66 -2.86 -21.08
N HIS A 232 4.65 -3.59 -21.60
CA HIS A 232 4.44 -4.57 -22.64
C HIS A 232 3.52 -5.72 -22.17
N LEU A 233 3.73 -6.25 -20.96
CA LEU A 233 2.83 -7.25 -20.38
C LEU A 233 1.42 -6.69 -20.18
N THR A 234 1.30 -5.45 -19.74
CA THR A 234 0.00 -4.78 -19.58
C THR A 234 -0.75 -4.70 -20.91
N ARG A 235 -0.05 -4.35 -22.00
CA ARG A 235 -0.63 -4.32 -23.35
C ARG A 235 -1.15 -5.69 -23.78
N LEU A 236 -0.33 -6.73 -23.64
CA LEU A 236 -0.73 -8.10 -24.01
C LEU A 236 -2.01 -8.53 -23.27
N LEU A 237 -2.08 -8.29 -21.96
CA LEU A 237 -3.26 -8.61 -21.17
C LEU A 237 -4.48 -7.72 -21.53
N ALA A 238 -4.26 -6.46 -21.86
CA ALA A 238 -5.30 -5.54 -22.31
C ALA A 238 -5.87 -5.93 -23.68
N ASP A 239 -5.04 -6.37 -24.60
CA ASP A 239 -5.45 -6.87 -25.92
C ASP A 239 -6.34 -8.11 -25.78
N HIS A 240 -5.93 -9.06 -24.93
CA HIS A 240 -6.75 -10.21 -24.56
C HIS A 240 -8.10 -9.81 -23.94
N LEU A 241 -8.08 -8.87 -23.00
CA LEU A 241 -9.29 -8.33 -22.37
C LEU A 241 -10.22 -7.66 -23.39
N SER A 242 -9.67 -6.93 -24.35
CA SER A 242 -10.44 -6.26 -25.40
C SER A 242 -11.22 -7.25 -26.29
N GLY A 243 -10.69 -8.47 -26.45
CA GLY A 243 -11.31 -9.56 -27.20
C GLY A 243 -12.48 -10.26 -26.50
N LEU A 244 -12.70 -9.99 -25.20
CA LEU A 244 -13.78 -10.62 -24.43
C LEU A 244 -15.16 -9.94 -24.63
N PRO A 245 -16.27 -10.67 -24.40
CA PRO A 245 -17.61 -10.08 -24.31
C PRO A 245 -17.76 -9.11 -23.12
N ASP A 246 -18.67 -8.13 -23.23
CA ASP A 246 -18.86 -7.09 -22.19
C ASP A 246 -19.11 -7.64 -20.78
N PRO A 247 -19.94 -8.69 -20.56
CA PRO A 247 -20.14 -9.25 -19.22
C PRO A 247 -18.87 -9.86 -18.61
N ALA A 248 -17.91 -10.28 -19.45
CA ALA A 248 -16.63 -10.79 -18.99
C ALA A 248 -15.65 -9.63 -18.69
N LYS A 249 -15.73 -8.53 -19.44
CA LYS A 249 -14.96 -7.30 -19.17
C LYS A 249 -15.37 -6.62 -17.88
N GLU A 250 -16.68 -6.59 -17.57
CA GLU A 250 -17.21 -6.02 -16.33
C GLU A 250 -16.62 -6.68 -15.06
N ARG A 251 -16.19 -7.94 -15.15
CA ARG A 251 -15.52 -8.65 -14.04
C ARG A 251 -14.14 -8.07 -13.68
N PHE A 252 -13.56 -7.23 -14.53
CA PHE A 252 -12.28 -6.57 -14.31
C PHE A 252 -12.45 -5.18 -13.67
N GLY A 253 -13.68 -4.79 -13.32
CA GLY A 253 -13.99 -3.56 -12.61
C GLY A 253 -13.95 -2.29 -13.48
N GLU A 254 -14.08 -1.13 -12.84
CA GLU A 254 -14.17 0.17 -13.53
C GLU A 254 -12.84 0.67 -14.10
N ARG A 255 -11.70 0.15 -13.60
CA ARG A 255 -10.34 0.57 -13.96
C ARG A 255 -9.46 -0.64 -14.35
N PRO A 256 -9.83 -1.37 -15.40
CA PRO A 256 -9.19 -2.63 -15.75
C PRO A 256 -7.70 -2.45 -16.13
N LEU A 257 -7.32 -1.37 -16.81
CA LEU A 257 -5.93 -1.18 -17.23
C LEU A 257 -5.01 -0.90 -16.05
N ALA A 258 -5.47 -0.12 -15.07
CA ALA A 258 -4.72 0.11 -13.84
C ALA A 258 -4.48 -1.20 -13.07
N THR A 259 -5.50 -2.05 -12.94
CA THR A 259 -5.36 -3.38 -12.31
C THR A 259 -4.39 -4.29 -13.07
N LEU A 260 -4.48 -4.31 -14.41
CA LEU A 260 -3.55 -5.09 -15.24
C LEU A 260 -2.11 -4.59 -15.08
N TRP A 261 -1.90 -3.26 -15.08
CA TRP A 261 -0.59 -2.65 -14.87
C TRP A 261 0.03 -3.01 -13.53
N ASP A 262 -0.71 -2.87 -12.44
CA ASP A 262 -0.21 -3.22 -11.11
C ASP A 262 0.09 -4.72 -11.02
N SER A 263 -0.77 -5.57 -11.59
CA SER A 263 -0.54 -7.01 -11.68
C SER A 263 0.74 -7.33 -12.47
N SER A 264 0.94 -6.71 -13.64
CA SER A 264 2.14 -6.91 -14.47
C SER A 264 3.43 -6.57 -13.71
N ARG A 265 3.45 -5.43 -13.02
CA ARG A 265 4.61 -5.01 -12.20
C ARG A 265 4.92 -5.99 -11.09
N GLN A 266 3.89 -6.44 -10.37
CA GLN A 266 4.08 -7.35 -9.24
C GLN A 266 4.49 -8.75 -9.70
N LEU A 267 3.92 -9.26 -10.79
CA LEU A 267 4.28 -10.57 -11.34
C LEU A 267 5.73 -10.61 -11.82
N ILE A 268 6.18 -9.58 -12.54
CA ILE A 268 7.59 -9.49 -12.98
C ILE A 268 8.53 -9.34 -11.78
N LYS A 269 8.12 -8.60 -10.75
CA LYS A 269 8.90 -8.49 -9.51
C LYS A 269 9.00 -9.82 -8.77
N MET A 270 7.93 -10.62 -8.76
CA MET A 270 7.90 -11.95 -8.14
C MET A 270 8.78 -12.94 -8.89
N ASP A 271 8.75 -12.89 -10.22
CA ASP A 271 9.53 -13.78 -11.07
C ASP A 271 10.11 -13.02 -12.27
N PRO A 272 11.34 -12.49 -12.15
CA PRO A 272 11.98 -11.77 -13.23
C PRO A 272 12.20 -12.61 -14.50
N SER A 273 12.20 -13.95 -14.39
CA SER A 273 12.47 -14.83 -15.53
C SER A 273 11.42 -14.73 -16.64
N ILE A 274 10.18 -14.37 -16.29
CA ILE A 274 9.09 -14.19 -17.27
C ILE A 274 9.39 -13.03 -18.24
N ALA A 275 10.22 -12.07 -17.82
CA ALA A 275 10.60 -10.89 -18.59
C ALA A 275 12.03 -10.97 -19.15
N GLU A 276 12.66 -12.15 -19.21
CA GLU A 276 13.99 -12.32 -19.83
C GLU A 276 13.97 -12.06 -21.33
N THR A 277 12.90 -12.49 -22.01
CA THR A 277 12.72 -12.26 -23.44
C THR A 277 11.27 -11.88 -23.73
N ARG A 278 11.06 -11.12 -24.81
CA ARG A 278 9.70 -10.78 -25.27
C ARG A 278 8.87 -12.04 -25.52
N GLN A 279 9.47 -13.08 -26.09
CA GLN A 279 8.79 -14.34 -26.37
C GLN A 279 8.34 -15.04 -25.08
N SER A 280 9.20 -15.12 -24.06
CA SER A 280 8.85 -15.68 -22.75
C SER A 280 7.67 -14.92 -22.12
N LEU A 281 7.70 -13.59 -22.23
CA LEU A 281 6.66 -12.73 -21.67
C LEU A 281 5.33 -12.88 -22.41
N THR A 282 5.35 -13.01 -23.74
CA THR A 282 4.16 -13.28 -24.55
C THR A 282 3.54 -14.63 -24.20
N VAL A 283 4.34 -15.70 -24.17
CA VAL A 283 3.87 -17.04 -23.78
C VAL A 283 3.28 -17.04 -22.37
N PHE A 284 3.92 -16.32 -21.45
CA PHE A 284 3.40 -16.15 -20.10
C PHE A 284 2.05 -15.42 -20.08
N ALA A 285 1.92 -14.31 -20.82
CA ALA A 285 0.67 -13.54 -20.89
C ALA A 285 -0.49 -14.39 -21.43
N ASP A 286 -0.25 -15.17 -22.49
CA ASP A 286 -1.25 -16.04 -23.10
C ASP A 286 -1.72 -17.12 -22.11
N GLN A 287 -0.78 -17.81 -21.46
CA GLN A 287 -1.08 -18.85 -20.47
C GLN A 287 -1.82 -18.28 -19.25
N LEU A 288 -1.36 -17.12 -18.75
CA LEU A 288 -1.97 -16.46 -17.61
C LEU A 288 -3.41 -16.04 -17.94
N PHE A 289 -3.63 -15.37 -19.06
CA PHE A 289 -4.95 -14.85 -19.40
C PHE A 289 -5.96 -15.98 -19.67
N ALA A 290 -5.54 -17.04 -20.38
CA ALA A 290 -6.35 -18.24 -20.54
C ALA A 290 -6.72 -18.85 -19.19
N GLY A 291 -5.74 -19.02 -18.30
CA GLY A 291 -5.95 -19.58 -16.96
C GLY A 291 -6.93 -18.75 -16.14
N LEU A 292 -6.77 -17.42 -16.12
CA LEU A 292 -7.61 -16.51 -15.36
C LEU A 292 -9.05 -16.48 -15.85
N THR A 293 -9.27 -16.61 -17.16
CA THR A 293 -10.62 -16.69 -17.74
C THR A 293 -11.35 -17.95 -17.26
N ASP A 294 -10.66 -19.09 -17.26
CA ASP A 294 -11.21 -20.37 -16.79
C ASP A 294 -11.44 -20.36 -15.27
N ILE A 295 -10.49 -19.83 -14.50
CA ILE A 295 -10.59 -19.66 -13.05
C ILE A 295 -11.78 -18.80 -12.68
N ALA A 296 -11.91 -17.61 -13.27
CA ALA A 296 -13.00 -16.69 -13.01
C ALA A 296 -14.35 -17.33 -13.34
N THR A 297 -14.43 -18.08 -14.44
CA THR A 297 -15.66 -18.78 -14.86
C THR A 297 -16.06 -19.86 -13.85
N ARG A 298 -15.12 -20.69 -13.40
CA ARG A 298 -15.40 -21.77 -12.43
C ARG A 298 -15.73 -21.24 -11.04
N LEU A 299 -15.04 -20.20 -10.58
CA LEU A 299 -15.26 -19.63 -9.23
C LEU A 299 -16.50 -18.75 -9.13
N SER A 300 -16.93 -18.10 -10.22
CA SER A 300 -18.10 -17.21 -10.18
C SER A 300 -19.39 -17.93 -9.76
N ALA A 301 -19.46 -19.26 -9.91
CA ALA A 301 -20.59 -20.06 -9.44
C ALA A 301 -20.72 -20.09 -7.91
N ASN A 302 -19.59 -20.22 -7.19
CA ASN A 302 -19.56 -20.34 -5.73
C ASN A 302 -19.25 -19.01 -5.04
N HIS A 303 -18.47 -18.14 -5.68
CA HIS A 303 -17.93 -16.91 -5.08
C HIS A 303 -18.08 -15.69 -6.00
N PRO A 304 -19.31 -15.33 -6.44
CA PRO A 304 -19.52 -14.20 -7.35
C PRO A 304 -19.08 -12.85 -6.75
N SER A 305 -19.21 -12.67 -5.43
CA SER A 305 -18.75 -11.46 -4.73
C SER A 305 -17.23 -11.34 -4.74
N MET A 306 -16.49 -12.42 -4.50
CA MET A 306 -15.03 -12.40 -4.56
C MET A 306 -14.54 -12.10 -5.97
N CYS A 307 -15.12 -12.75 -6.99
CA CYS A 307 -14.74 -12.57 -8.39
C CYS A 307 -15.00 -11.15 -8.93
N SER A 308 -15.86 -10.36 -8.29
CA SER A 308 -16.20 -8.98 -8.69
C SER A 308 -15.41 -7.90 -7.95
N THR A 309 -14.49 -8.30 -7.06
CA THR A 309 -13.63 -7.35 -6.34
C THR A 309 -12.49 -6.81 -7.20
N TYR A 310 -12.04 -5.59 -6.90
CA TYR A 310 -11.01 -4.88 -7.66
C TYR A 310 -9.70 -5.68 -7.80
N SER A 311 -9.25 -6.33 -6.72
CA SER A 311 -7.97 -7.05 -6.69
C SER A 311 -8.09 -8.56 -6.97
N PHE A 312 -9.26 -9.07 -7.39
CA PHE A 312 -9.42 -10.50 -7.65
C PHE A 312 -8.46 -11.02 -8.73
N PHE A 313 -8.29 -10.26 -9.82
CA PHE A 313 -7.39 -10.64 -10.90
C PHE A 313 -5.94 -10.76 -10.41
N GLU A 314 -5.46 -9.81 -9.63
CA GLU A 314 -4.11 -9.85 -9.06
C GLU A 314 -3.95 -11.06 -8.14
N LEU A 315 -4.93 -11.32 -7.26
CA LEU A 315 -4.93 -12.48 -6.37
C LEU A 315 -4.86 -13.78 -7.18
N ALA A 316 -5.74 -13.95 -8.17
CA ALA A 316 -5.79 -15.14 -9.00
C ALA A 316 -4.51 -15.32 -9.81
N ALA A 317 -3.90 -14.23 -10.31
CA ALA A 317 -2.64 -14.27 -11.04
C ALA A 317 -1.46 -14.70 -10.15
N ARG A 318 -1.44 -14.25 -8.88
CA ARG A 318 -0.45 -14.68 -7.88
C ARG A 318 -0.60 -16.16 -7.57
N VAL A 319 -1.82 -16.62 -7.30
CA VAL A 319 -2.08 -18.04 -7.02
C VAL A 319 -1.78 -18.91 -8.24
N TRP A 320 -2.04 -18.41 -9.46
CA TRP A 320 -1.64 -19.08 -10.71
C TRP A 320 -0.13 -19.30 -10.82
N ARG A 321 0.71 -18.39 -10.32
CA ARG A 321 2.16 -18.59 -10.28
C ARG A 321 2.58 -19.71 -9.34
N GLU A 322 1.84 -19.90 -8.26
CA GLU A 322 2.09 -20.97 -7.27
C GLU A 322 1.45 -22.30 -7.68
N ALA A 323 0.71 -22.33 -8.78
CA ALA A 323 -0.07 -23.48 -9.22
C ALA A 323 0.81 -24.70 -9.49
N LYS A 324 0.39 -25.83 -8.93
CA LYS A 324 1.00 -27.15 -9.19
C LYS A 324 0.24 -27.83 -10.32
N GLY A 325 0.96 -28.36 -11.29
CA GLY A 325 0.40 -29.09 -12.42
C GLY A 325 1.26 -28.97 -13.67
N ASP A 326 1.29 -30.04 -14.46
CA ASP A 326 2.11 -30.13 -15.67
C ASP A 326 1.39 -29.56 -16.90
N ASP A 327 0.06 -29.46 -16.86
CA ASP A 327 -0.79 -28.93 -17.92
C ASP A 327 -1.74 -27.82 -17.43
N HIS A 328 -2.44 -27.20 -18.39
CA HIS A 328 -3.35 -26.08 -18.15
C HIS A 328 -4.51 -26.44 -17.22
N GLU A 329 -5.17 -27.59 -17.45
CA GLU A 329 -6.31 -28.03 -16.64
C GLU A 329 -5.91 -28.34 -15.21
N ALA A 330 -4.78 -29.02 -15.02
CA ALA A 330 -4.24 -29.32 -13.70
C ALA A 330 -3.97 -28.02 -12.93
N LYS A 331 -3.37 -27.02 -13.57
CA LYS A 331 -3.13 -25.70 -12.95
C LYS A 331 -4.43 -24.98 -12.62
N VAL A 332 -5.38 -24.89 -13.55
CA VAL A 332 -6.69 -24.26 -13.32
C VAL A 332 -7.41 -24.93 -12.15
N SER A 333 -7.47 -26.28 -12.13
CA SER A 333 -8.12 -27.05 -11.08
C SER A 333 -7.47 -26.80 -9.71
N TRP A 334 -6.14 -26.77 -9.65
CA TRP A 334 -5.41 -26.47 -8.42
C TRP A 334 -5.72 -25.06 -7.90
N VAL A 335 -5.69 -24.06 -8.79
CA VAL A 335 -5.93 -22.65 -8.43
C VAL A 335 -7.37 -22.43 -8.00
N VAL A 336 -8.34 -23.01 -8.72
CA VAL A 336 -9.75 -22.95 -8.33
C VAL A 336 -9.93 -23.58 -6.95
N GLY A 337 -9.39 -24.77 -6.70
CA GLY A 337 -9.49 -25.40 -5.38
C GLY A 337 -8.81 -24.57 -4.28
N TYR A 338 -7.73 -23.85 -4.59
CA TYR A 338 -7.06 -22.96 -3.63
C TYR A 338 -7.88 -21.69 -3.34
N LEU A 339 -8.35 -21.03 -4.37
CA LEU A 339 -9.16 -19.80 -4.26
C LEU A 339 -10.56 -20.07 -3.67
N ASP A 340 -11.15 -21.24 -3.92
CA ASP A 340 -12.42 -21.67 -3.34
C ASP A 340 -12.28 -21.80 -1.80
N ARG A 341 -11.16 -22.37 -1.31
CA ARG A 341 -10.85 -22.35 0.14
C ARG A 341 -10.68 -20.94 0.70
N ILE A 342 -10.03 -20.03 -0.04
CA ILE A 342 -9.94 -18.63 0.36
C ILE A 342 -11.33 -18.00 0.41
N GLY A 343 -12.18 -18.24 -0.60
CA GLY A 343 -13.54 -17.71 -0.66
C GLY A 343 -14.40 -18.17 0.51
N TYR A 344 -14.38 -19.47 0.84
CA TYR A 344 -15.05 -19.98 2.03
C TYR A 344 -14.48 -19.42 3.32
N TRP A 345 -13.16 -19.31 3.43
CA TRP A 345 -12.52 -18.72 4.62
C TRP A 345 -12.94 -17.26 4.79
N LEU A 346 -12.79 -16.41 3.77
CA LEU A 346 -13.21 -15.01 3.79
C LEU A 346 -14.69 -14.86 4.19
N GLY A 347 -15.57 -15.66 3.58
CA GLY A 347 -16.99 -15.69 3.93
C GLY A 347 -17.24 -16.11 5.38
N SER A 348 -16.55 -17.16 5.84
CA SER A 348 -16.66 -17.65 7.22
C SER A 348 -16.20 -16.62 8.25
N GLN A 349 -15.20 -15.80 7.90
CA GLN A 349 -14.64 -14.77 8.76
C GLN A 349 -15.41 -13.44 8.68
N GLY A 350 -16.43 -13.32 7.80
CA GLY A 350 -17.13 -12.05 7.56
C GLY A 350 -16.28 -10.99 6.82
N ILE A 351 -15.15 -11.39 6.23
CA ILE A 351 -14.21 -10.50 5.53
C ILE A 351 -14.65 -10.37 4.07
N THR A 352 -15.53 -9.41 3.80
CA THR A 352 -16.20 -9.28 2.49
C THR A 352 -15.56 -8.29 1.53
N ASN A 353 -14.69 -7.40 2.02
CA ASN A 353 -14.20 -6.24 1.26
C ASN A 353 -12.68 -6.12 1.15
N LEU A 354 -11.90 -7.12 1.60
CA LEU A 354 -10.43 -7.02 1.65
C LEU A 354 -9.80 -6.75 0.27
N LEU A 355 -10.48 -7.16 -0.79
CA LEU A 355 -10.04 -7.02 -2.19
C LEU A 355 -10.60 -5.76 -2.88
N ASN A 356 -11.32 -4.90 -2.14
CA ASN A 356 -11.80 -3.62 -2.64
C ASN A 356 -10.74 -2.52 -2.44
N PRO A 357 -10.80 -1.42 -3.21
CA PRO A 357 -9.83 -0.32 -3.14
C PRO A 357 -10.08 0.57 -1.92
N LEU A 358 -10.06 -0.04 -0.74
CA LEU A 358 -10.21 0.64 0.54
C LEU A 358 -8.83 1.12 1.02
N SER A 359 -8.81 2.20 1.80
CA SER A 359 -7.57 2.63 2.46
C SER A 359 -7.07 1.52 3.41
N PRO A 360 -5.75 1.40 3.65
CA PRO A 360 -5.23 0.42 4.59
C PRO A 360 -5.87 0.49 5.99
N ALA A 361 -6.20 1.72 6.44
CA ALA A 361 -6.90 1.94 7.71
C ALA A 361 -8.31 1.36 7.70
N GLN A 362 -9.04 1.52 6.58
CA GLN A 362 -10.39 0.97 6.45
C GLN A 362 -10.36 -0.56 6.31
N GLN A 363 -9.40 -1.13 5.56
CA GLN A 363 -9.22 -2.59 5.46
C GLN A 363 -8.94 -3.21 6.84
N LEU A 364 -8.06 -2.60 7.64
CA LEU A 364 -7.78 -3.05 9.00
C LEU A 364 -9.03 -2.99 9.88
N LEU A 365 -9.77 -1.88 9.84
CA LEU A 365 -10.98 -1.70 10.63
C LEU A 365 -12.07 -2.71 10.27
N GLU A 366 -12.28 -2.97 8.98
CA GLU A 366 -13.26 -3.96 8.52
C GLU A 366 -12.84 -5.38 8.88
N THR A 367 -11.55 -5.70 8.79
CA THR A 367 -11.00 -7.00 9.24
C THR A 367 -11.18 -7.19 10.75
N PHE A 368 -10.94 -6.15 11.54
CA PHE A 368 -11.16 -6.17 12.99
C PHE A 368 -12.65 -6.31 13.35
N LYS A 369 -13.55 -5.58 12.68
CA LYS A 369 -15.00 -5.74 12.86
C LYS A 369 -15.47 -7.15 12.52
N ALA A 370 -14.90 -7.73 11.46
CA ALA A 370 -15.18 -9.10 11.05
C ALA A 370 -14.70 -10.10 12.12
N SER A 371 -13.51 -9.92 12.69
CA SER A 371 -13.04 -10.78 13.80
C SER A 371 -13.90 -10.67 15.06
N GLN A 372 -14.49 -9.50 15.34
CA GLN A 372 -15.43 -9.33 16.45
C GLN A 372 -16.73 -10.13 16.32
N LEU A 373 -17.12 -10.57 15.11
CA LEU A 373 -18.26 -11.48 14.92
C LEU A 373 -17.99 -12.88 15.52
N HIS A 374 -16.72 -13.22 15.72
CA HIS A 374 -16.23 -14.50 16.24
C HIS A 374 -15.76 -14.41 17.69
N ILE A 375 -16.21 -13.41 18.45
CA ILE A 375 -16.05 -13.43 19.90
C ILE A 375 -16.72 -14.71 20.44
N PRO A 376 -16.02 -15.53 21.24
CA PRO A 376 -16.57 -16.75 21.83
C PRO A 376 -17.92 -16.55 22.50
N LYS A 377 -18.82 -17.50 22.29
CA LYS A 377 -20.18 -17.52 22.86
C LYS A 377 -20.47 -18.80 23.61
N ARG A 378 -19.78 -19.91 23.32
CA ARG A 378 -20.09 -21.24 23.85
C ARG A 378 -18.88 -21.87 24.51
N VAL A 379 -19.07 -22.41 25.70
CA VAL A 379 -18.04 -23.05 26.51
C VAL A 379 -18.45 -24.49 26.75
N PHE A 380 -17.67 -25.46 26.26
CA PHE A 380 -17.88 -26.87 26.60
C PHE A 380 -17.15 -27.20 27.90
N LEU A 381 -17.82 -27.92 28.80
CA LEU A 381 -17.22 -28.45 30.01
C LEU A 381 -17.12 -29.98 29.96
N ALA A 382 -15.90 -30.47 29.80
CA ALA A 382 -15.55 -31.86 30.01
C ALA A 382 -15.27 -32.08 31.51
N ARG A 383 -16.14 -32.81 32.20
CA ARG A 383 -16.02 -33.05 33.65
C ARG A 383 -16.42 -34.46 34.06
N TRP A 384 -16.17 -34.78 35.33
CA TRP A 384 -16.67 -36.01 35.94
C TRP A 384 -18.12 -35.88 36.41
N TYR A 385 -18.90 -36.94 36.22
CA TYR A 385 -20.29 -37.08 36.68
C TYR A 385 -20.42 -38.14 37.78
N PRO A 386 -19.92 -37.86 39.01
CA PRO A 386 -20.10 -38.77 40.13
C PRO A 386 -21.57 -38.93 40.50
N LYS A 387 -21.96 -40.11 40.99
CA LYS A 387 -23.26 -40.34 41.63
C LYS A 387 -23.22 -39.84 43.09
N MET A 388 -24.38 -39.56 43.68
CA MET A 388 -24.48 -39.05 45.06
C MET A 388 -23.81 -39.95 46.12
N ASP A 389 -23.75 -41.26 45.89
CA ASP A 389 -23.15 -42.25 46.78
C ASP A 389 -21.63 -42.45 46.58
N THR A 390 -21.01 -41.66 45.70
CA THR A 390 -19.58 -41.80 45.40
C THR A 390 -18.72 -41.38 46.62
N PRO A 391 -17.70 -42.17 47.02
CA PRO A 391 -16.85 -41.87 48.18
C PRO A 391 -16.12 -40.51 48.11
N ASN A 392 -15.57 -40.09 49.26
CA ASN A 392 -14.74 -38.88 49.41
C ASN A 392 -15.42 -37.57 49.04
N ASP A 393 -16.74 -37.52 49.25
CA ASP A 393 -17.57 -36.33 48.96
C ASP A 393 -17.46 -35.88 47.49
N ALA A 394 -17.16 -36.83 46.60
CA ALA A 394 -16.90 -36.58 45.19
C ALA A 394 -18.04 -35.86 44.47
N TYR A 395 -19.28 -36.21 44.81
CA TYR A 395 -20.48 -35.57 44.25
C TYR A 395 -20.50 -34.07 44.56
N ASN A 396 -20.41 -33.70 45.84
CA ASN A 396 -20.45 -32.31 46.26
C ASN A 396 -19.25 -31.53 45.73
N LYS A 397 -18.05 -32.12 45.72
CA LYS A 397 -16.88 -31.48 45.10
C LYS A 397 -17.08 -31.18 43.61
N ALA A 398 -17.65 -32.13 42.86
CA ALA A 398 -17.94 -31.93 41.44
C ALA A 398 -19.04 -30.88 41.21
N GLN A 399 -20.06 -30.82 42.09
CA GLN A 399 -21.09 -29.76 42.01
C GLN A 399 -20.52 -28.39 42.35
N LEU A 400 -19.71 -28.28 43.42
CA LEU A 400 -19.03 -27.04 43.77
C LEU A 400 -18.16 -26.52 42.63
N ARG A 401 -17.42 -27.38 41.92
CA ARG A 401 -16.64 -26.94 40.74
C ARG A 401 -17.53 -26.41 39.62
N LEU A 402 -18.66 -27.07 39.35
CA LEU A 402 -19.63 -26.61 38.36
C LEU A 402 -20.23 -25.25 38.77
N GLU A 403 -20.65 -25.09 40.02
CA GLU A 403 -21.18 -23.83 40.57
C GLU A 403 -20.16 -22.69 40.45
N GLN A 404 -18.88 -22.93 40.79
CA GLN A 404 -17.84 -21.93 40.66
C GLN A 404 -17.55 -21.56 39.19
N LEU A 405 -17.71 -22.50 38.26
CA LEU A 405 -17.62 -22.19 36.83
C LEU A 405 -18.81 -21.34 36.35
N HIS A 406 -20.04 -21.69 36.73
CA HIS A 406 -21.22 -20.86 36.44
C HIS A 406 -21.02 -19.43 36.95
N ARG A 407 -20.59 -19.28 38.20
CA ARG A 407 -20.28 -17.98 38.79
C ARG A 407 -19.20 -17.23 37.99
N THR A 408 -18.17 -17.93 37.53
CA THR A 408 -17.11 -17.34 36.70
C THR A 408 -17.67 -16.73 35.41
N LEU A 409 -18.57 -17.45 34.73
CA LEU A 409 -19.20 -16.98 33.49
C LEU A 409 -20.21 -15.85 33.75
N GLU A 410 -20.98 -15.93 34.84
CA GLU A 410 -21.86 -14.84 35.29
C GLU A 410 -21.08 -13.56 35.60
N ASP A 411 -19.93 -13.68 36.28
CA ASP A 411 -19.06 -12.54 36.59
C ASP A 411 -18.55 -11.88 35.28
N ILE A 412 -18.17 -12.67 34.27
CA ILE A 412 -17.77 -12.17 32.94
C ILE A 412 -18.93 -11.44 32.26
N GLN A 413 -20.14 -11.99 32.33
CA GLN A 413 -21.34 -11.35 31.77
C GLN A 413 -21.65 -10.02 32.47
N GLN A 414 -21.57 -9.97 33.80
CA GLN A 414 -21.86 -8.76 34.58
C GLN A 414 -20.83 -7.67 34.34
N LEU A 415 -19.54 -8.02 34.25
CA LEU A 415 -18.46 -7.05 34.12
C LEU A 415 -18.25 -6.58 32.68
N HIS A 416 -18.42 -7.45 31.70
CA HIS A 416 -18.06 -7.18 30.30
C HIS A 416 -19.25 -7.21 29.34
N GLY A 417 -20.44 -7.60 29.79
CA GLY A 417 -21.62 -7.75 28.94
C GLY A 417 -21.53 -8.92 27.95
N ILE A 418 -20.59 -9.85 28.15
CA ILE A 418 -20.35 -10.99 27.27
C ILE A 418 -21.05 -12.22 27.84
N CYS A 419 -22.05 -12.74 27.14
CA CYS A 419 -22.76 -13.96 27.54
C CYS A 419 -22.05 -15.19 26.96
N LEU A 420 -21.56 -16.06 27.84
CA LEU A 420 -21.00 -17.36 27.49
C LEU A 420 -21.97 -18.48 27.91
N GLU A 421 -22.49 -19.22 26.95
CA GLU A 421 -23.32 -20.40 27.17
C GLU A 421 -22.45 -21.57 27.63
N LEU A 422 -22.70 -22.11 28.83
CA LEU A 422 -22.04 -23.30 29.33
C LEU A 422 -22.77 -24.57 28.87
N ILE A 423 -22.06 -25.46 28.19
CA ILE A 423 -22.56 -26.75 27.75
C ILE A 423 -21.97 -27.83 28.66
N ASP A 424 -22.82 -28.37 29.53
CA ASP A 424 -22.54 -29.51 30.41
C ASP A 424 -23.41 -30.71 30.00
N MET A 425 -22.78 -31.85 29.71
CA MET A 425 -23.49 -33.07 29.30
C MET A 425 -24.11 -33.82 30.49
N GLY A 426 -23.73 -33.49 31.73
CA GLY A 426 -24.17 -34.18 32.96
C GLY A 426 -25.64 -34.03 33.35
N THR A 427 -26.39 -33.16 32.68
CA THR A 427 -27.78 -32.78 33.03
C THR A 427 -28.86 -33.53 32.22
N HIS A 428 -28.47 -34.42 31.31
CA HIS A 428 -29.43 -35.10 30.43
C HIS A 428 -30.03 -36.36 31.07
N GLU A 429 -31.17 -36.21 31.75
CA GLU A 429 -32.01 -37.34 32.18
C GLU A 429 -32.96 -37.76 31.04
N GLY A 430 -32.63 -38.83 30.31
CA GLY A 430 -33.60 -39.52 29.45
C GLY A 430 -33.07 -40.17 28.16
N GLY A 431 -33.18 -41.49 28.09
CA GLY A 431 -33.16 -42.29 26.85
C GLY A 431 -31.79 -42.86 26.44
N THR A 432 -31.79 -44.11 25.96
CA THR A 432 -30.67 -44.77 25.26
C THR A 432 -30.42 -44.09 23.92
N PHE A 433 -29.83 -42.91 23.95
CA PHE A 433 -29.34 -42.18 22.77
C PHE A 433 -27.83 -42.40 22.60
N PRO A 434 -27.27 -42.28 21.39
CA PRO A 434 -25.82 -42.32 21.17
C PRO A 434 -25.19 -41.04 21.75
N ILE A 435 -24.87 -41.07 23.05
CA ILE A 435 -24.25 -39.98 23.81
C ILE A 435 -22.98 -39.45 23.13
N HIS A 436 -22.23 -40.34 22.46
CA HIS A 436 -20.99 -39.98 21.76
C HIS A 436 -21.20 -38.98 20.61
N ASN A 437 -22.24 -39.15 19.78
CA ASN A 437 -22.46 -38.22 18.65
C ASN A 437 -22.78 -36.81 19.16
N ARG A 438 -23.65 -36.71 20.17
CA ARG A 438 -23.98 -35.43 20.81
C ARG A 438 -22.79 -34.79 21.51
N MET A 439 -21.96 -35.59 22.18
CA MET A 439 -20.73 -35.11 22.81
C MET A 439 -19.77 -34.52 21.76
N TYR A 440 -19.53 -35.23 20.65
CA TYR A 440 -18.67 -34.73 19.58
C TYR A 440 -19.25 -33.47 18.92
N GLU A 441 -20.57 -33.42 18.68
CA GLU A 441 -21.25 -32.21 18.17
C GLU A 441 -21.15 -31.04 19.15
N ALA A 442 -21.33 -31.28 20.46
CA ALA A 442 -21.21 -30.27 21.50
C ALA A 442 -19.79 -29.70 21.59
N ILE A 443 -18.76 -30.56 21.55
CA ILE A 443 -17.35 -30.14 21.53
C ILE A 443 -17.08 -29.34 20.26
N SER A 444 -17.43 -29.85 19.07
CA SER A 444 -17.14 -29.19 17.79
C SER A 444 -17.84 -27.83 17.63
N SER A 445 -18.99 -27.64 18.29
CA SER A 445 -19.79 -26.42 18.18
C SER A 445 -19.56 -25.40 19.30
N SER A 446 -18.61 -25.66 20.20
CA SER A 446 -18.21 -24.75 21.28
C SER A 446 -16.98 -23.94 20.90
N ASP A 447 -16.82 -22.73 21.44
CA ASP A 447 -15.70 -21.84 21.11
C ASP A 447 -14.53 -21.95 22.10
N ILE A 448 -14.83 -22.35 23.34
CA ILE A 448 -13.84 -22.59 24.41
C ILE A 448 -14.11 -23.96 24.99
N ILE A 449 -13.06 -24.75 25.19
CA ILE A 449 -13.18 -26.08 25.81
C ILE A 449 -12.46 -26.06 27.15
N ILE A 450 -13.18 -26.44 28.19
CA ILE A 450 -12.66 -26.54 29.55
C ILE A 450 -12.70 -28.01 29.96
N CYS A 451 -11.54 -28.58 30.30
CA CYS A 451 -11.41 -29.96 30.71
C CYS A 451 -10.94 -30.06 32.17
N ASP A 452 -11.78 -30.57 33.06
CA ASP A 452 -11.42 -30.88 34.44
C ASP A 452 -10.75 -32.26 34.52
N LEU A 453 -9.43 -32.28 34.49
CA LEU A 453 -8.60 -33.49 34.50
C LEU A 453 -8.48 -34.12 35.91
N THR A 454 -9.08 -33.50 36.93
CA THR A 454 -8.99 -33.95 38.32
C THR A 454 -9.44 -35.40 38.48
N GLY A 455 -8.61 -36.23 39.12
CA GLY A 455 -8.90 -37.64 39.35
C GLY A 455 -8.87 -38.53 38.11
N HIS A 456 -8.22 -38.07 37.03
CA HIS A 456 -7.86 -38.87 35.86
C HIS A 456 -9.01 -39.64 35.21
N ARG A 457 -10.12 -38.96 34.91
CA ARG A 457 -11.33 -39.62 34.41
C ARG A 457 -11.26 -39.98 32.93
N PRO A 458 -11.52 -41.26 32.55
CA PRO A 458 -11.44 -41.69 31.15
C PRO A 458 -12.34 -40.91 30.20
N ASN A 459 -13.55 -40.53 30.63
CA ASN A 459 -14.47 -39.77 29.78
C ASN A 459 -13.89 -38.40 29.41
N VAL A 460 -13.31 -37.70 30.39
CA VAL A 460 -12.71 -36.37 30.17
C VAL A 460 -11.50 -36.47 29.24
N TYR A 461 -10.70 -37.54 29.33
CA TYR A 461 -9.58 -37.75 28.39
C TYR A 461 -10.04 -38.03 26.96
N VAL A 462 -11.17 -38.72 26.77
CA VAL A 462 -11.76 -38.90 25.42
C VAL A 462 -12.23 -37.56 24.86
N GLU A 463 -12.93 -36.76 25.67
CA GLU A 463 -13.40 -35.43 25.30
C GLU A 463 -12.23 -34.49 24.98
N ALA A 464 -11.20 -34.46 25.84
CA ALA A 464 -9.96 -33.71 25.62
C ALA A 464 -9.24 -34.17 24.34
N GLY A 465 -9.11 -35.48 24.13
CA GLY A 465 -8.50 -36.05 22.93
C GLY A 465 -9.20 -35.60 21.65
N PHE A 466 -10.53 -35.59 21.64
CA PHE A 466 -11.29 -35.10 20.50
C PHE A 466 -11.15 -33.58 20.32
N ALA A 467 -11.18 -32.82 21.42
CA ALA A 467 -11.03 -31.37 21.40
C ALA A 467 -9.66 -30.93 20.85
N LEU A 468 -8.59 -31.64 21.19
CA LEU A 468 -7.23 -31.39 20.69
C LEU A 468 -7.10 -31.41 19.17
N GLN A 469 -7.95 -32.18 18.48
CA GLN A 469 -7.96 -32.28 17.03
C GLN A 469 -8.82 -31.18 16.36
N HIS A 470 -9.81 -30.64 17.08
CA HIS A 470 -10.86 -29.80 16.48
C HIS A 470 -10.83 -28.34 16.96
N HIS A 471 -9.94 -28.00 17.89
CA HIS A 471 -9.83 -26.65 18.46
C HIS A 471 -8.41 -26.12 18.46
N GLU A 472 -8.28 -24.80 18.36
CA GLU A 472 -6.99 -24.13 18.50
C GLU A 472 -6.48 -24.23 19.94
N LYS A 473 -5.15 -24.34 20.11
CA LYS A 473 -4.52 -24.57 21.43
C LYS A 473 -4.86 -23.50 22.46
N ASN A 474 -5.05 -22.25 22.03
CA ASN A 474 -5.43 -21.13 22.89
C ASN A 474 -6.91 -21.15 23.30
N ARG A 475 -7.75 -22.04 22.76
CA ARG A 475 -9.16 -22.22 23.15
C ARG A 475 -9.36 -23.38 24.14
N LEU A 476 -8.30 -24.12 24.46
CA LEU A 476 -8.32 -25.28 25.35
C LEU A 476 -7.78 -24.90 26.73
N LEU A 477 -8.59 -25.07 27.77
CA LEU A 477 -8.22 -24.82 29.16
C LEU A 477 -8.34 -26.10 29.96
N PHE A 478 -7.23 -26.55 30.55
CA PHE A 478 -7.22 -27.73 31.42
C PHE A 478 -7.22 -27.29 32.88
N ILE A 479 -8.12 -27.81 33.70
CA ILE A 479 -8.16 -27.59 35.15
C ILE A 479 -7.70 -28.88 35.84
N PHE A 480 -6.87 -28.76 36.87
CA PHE A 480 -6.36 -29.93 37.59
C PHE A 480 -6.18 -29.65 39.08
N GLU A 481 -6.79 -30.47 39.92
CA GLU A 481 -6.56 -30.52 41.37
C GLU A 481 -5.78 -31.80 41.72
N PRO A 482 -4.49 -31.71 42.10
CA PRO A 482 -3.70 -32.87 42.46
C PRO A 482 -4.26 -33.57 43.70
N GLY A 483 -4.51 -34.87 43.62
CA GLY A 483 -4.98 -35.66 44.76
C GLY A 483 -3.87 -35.99 45.77
N GLU A 484 -2.64 -36.17 45.30
CA GLU A 484 -1.45 -36.48 46.09
C GLU A 484 -0.21 -35.76 45.51
N ALA A 485 0.93 -35.79 46.21
CA ALA A 485 2.14 -35.04 45.82
C ALA A 485 2.73 -35.44 44.45
N ASP A 486 2.52 -36.70 44.04
CA ASP A 486 2.99 -37.23 42.75
C ASP A 486 1.89 -37.24 41.68
N ASP A 487 0.69 -36.73 41.98
CA ASP A 487 -0.41 -36.64 41.05
C ASP A 487 -0.16 -35.53 40.03
N ARG A 488 -0.06 -35.88 38.74
CA ARG A 488 0.38 -34.98 37.68
C ARG A 488 -0.44 -35.16 36.43
N VAL A 489 -0.68 -34.06 35.73
CA VAL A 489 -1.25 -34.08 34.37
C VAL A 489 -0.41 -34.98 33.47
N PRO A 490 -1.02 -35.89 32.67
CA PRO A 490 -0.30 -36.78 31.77
C PRO A 490 0.62 -36.01 30.81
N PHE A 491 1.79 -36.57 30.52
CA PHE A 491 2.83 -35.89 29.71
C PHE A 491 2.30 -35.41 28.34
N ASP A 492 1.38 -36.15 27.72
CA ASP A 492 0.75 -35.80 26.45
C ASP A 492 0.01 -34.45 26.48
N LEU A 493 -0.47 -34.02 27.65
CA LEU A 493 -1.21 -32.76 27.84
C LEU A 493 -0.36 -31.64 28.45
N THR A 494 0.88 -31.92 28.84
CA THR A 494 1.76 -30.93 29.51
C THR A 494 2.18 -29.74 28.64
N THR A 495 2.06 -29.87 27.31
CA THR A 495 2.34 -28.80 26.34
C THR A 495 1.19 -27.80 26.17
N PHE A 496 0.05 -28.05 26.81
CA PHE A 496 -1.14 -27.21 26.78
C PHE A 496 -1.30 -26.43 28.08
N LYS A 497 -2.10 -25.36 28.03
CA LYS A 497 -2.32 -24.50 29.18
C LYS A 497 -3.16 -25.23 30.23
N TYR A 498 -2.55 -25.56 31.36
CA TYR A 498 -3.25 -26.13 32.51
C TYR A 498 -3.22 -25.18 33.71
N ILE A 499 -4.31 -25.20 34.47
CA ILE A 499 -4.58 -24.34 35.60
C ILE A 499 -4.69 -25.26 36.81
N GLN A 500 -3.64 -25.26 37.62
CA GLN A 500 -3.65 -26.01 38.87
C GLN A 500 -4.50 -25.30 39.92
N ILE A 501 -5.48 -25.99 40.49
CA ILE A 501 -6.30 -25.52 41.60
C ILE A 501 -6.06 -26.38 42.84
N SER A 502 -6.25 -25.82 44.03
CA SER A 502 -6.25 -26.59 45.29
C SER A 502 -7.65 -26.85 45.82
N GLN A 503 -8.65 -26.11 45.35
CA GLN A 503 -10.06 -26.24 45.72
C GLN A 503 -10.94 -25.52 44.68
N ALA A 504 -12.22 -25.88 44.62
CA ALA A 504 -13.19 -25.28 43.69
C ALA A 504 -13.25 -23.75 43.78
N ALA A 505 -13.11 -23.17 44.98
CA ALA A 505 -13.19 -21.72 45.20
C ALA A 505 -12.07 -20.91 44.48
N GLU A 506 -11.01 -21.56 44.00
CA GLU A 506 -9.97 -20.90 43.21
C GLU A 506 -10.34 -20.74 41.74
N ILE A 507 -11.33 -21.47 41.23
CA ILE A 507 -11.75 -21.45 39.83
C ILE A 507 -12.04 -20.01 39.35
N PRO A 508 -12.84 -19.18 40.04
CA PRO A 508 -13.11 -17.82 39.57
C PRO A 508 -11.84 -16.97 39.49
N SER A 509 -10.92 -17.10 40.45
CA SER A 509 -9.69 -16.30 40.45
C SER A 509 -8.64 -16.76 39.41
N LYS A 510 -8.61 -18.05 39.06
CA LYS A 510 -7.58 -18.63 38.20
C LYS A 510 -8.03 -18.87 36.76
N LEU A 511 -9.30 -19.19 36.57
CA LEU A 511 -9.86 -19.52 35.25
C LEU A 511 -10.42 -18.28 34.54
N LYS A 512 -11.00 -17.33 35.27
CA LYS A 512 -11.55 -16.10 34.69
C LYS A 512 -10.54 -15.30 33.88
N PRO A 513 -9.31 -15.03 34.37
CA PRO A 513 -8.33 -14.27 33.58
C PRO A 513 -7.97 -14.96 32.27
N GLU A 514 -8.07 -16.29 32.25
CA GLU A 514 -7.77 -17.11 31.08
C GLU A 514 -8.88 -17.05 30.05
N ILE A 515 -10.14 -17.11 30.48
CA ILE A 515 -11.29 -16.89 29.60
C ILE A 515 -11.28 -15.44 29.08
N GLU A 516 -10.97 -14.46 29.93
CA GLU A 516 -10.83 -13.06 29.53
C GLU A 516 -9.72 -12.87 28.48
N GLU A 517 -8.56 -13.49 28.62
CA GLU A 517 -7.49 -13.39 27.62
C GLU A 517 -7.92 -14.00 26.27
N ILE A 518 -8.66 -15.11 26.30
CA ILE A 518 -9.27 -15.71 25.10
C ILE A 518 -10.27 -14.75 24.44
N LEU A 519 -11.11 -14.09 25.22
CA LEU A 519 -12.06 -13.09 24.71
C LEU A 519 -11.34 -11.87 24.14
N ARG A 520 -10.34 -11.34 24.84
CA ARG A 520 -9.53 -10.17 24.43
C ARG A 520 -8.80 -10.43 23.12
N SER A 521 -8.14 -11.57 22.99
CA SER A 521 -7.45 -11.97 21.76
C SER A 521 -8.41 -12.12 20.56
N SER A 522 -9.71 -12.30 20.83
CA SER A 522 -10.78 -12.34 19.82
C SER A 522 -11.38 -10.96 19.50
N GLY A 523 -10.82 -9.88 20.07
CA GLY A 523 -11.30 -8.51 19.87
C GLY A 523 -12.49 -8.11 20.75
N ALA A 524 -12.77 -8.86 21.82
CA ALA A 524 -13.83 -8.50 22.76
C ALA A 524 -13.45 -7.24 23.56
N GLY A 525 -14.41 -6.32 23.68
CA GLY A 525 -14.29 -5.14 24.53
C GLY A 525 -14.47 -5.51 25.99
N LEU A 526 -13.38 -5.92 26.64
CA LEU A 526 -13.39 -6.13 28.09
C LEU A 526 -13.27 -4.77 28.79
N VAL A 527 -14.23 -4.45 29.64
CA VAL A 527 -14.13 -3.31 30.56
C VAL A 527 -12.94 -3.57 31.48
N GLY A 528 -11.83 -2.86 31.26
CA GLY A 528 -10.61 -3.01 32.04
C GLY A 528 -10.81 -2.55 33.47
N GLY A 529 -10.40 -3.39 34.42
CA GLY A 529 -9.57 -2.90 35.51
C GLY A 529 -8.18 -2.59 34.94
N ASP A 530 -8.10 -1.46 34.24
CA ASP A 530 -6.92 -0.61 34.01
C ASP A 530 -7.44 0.72 33.41
#